data_AF-A0AAQ3L3L7-F1
#
_entry.id   AF-A0AAQ3L3L7-F1
#
_cell.length_a   1.000
_cell.length_b   1.000
_cell.length_c   1.000
_cell.angle_alpha   90.00
_cell.angle_beta   90.00
_cell.angle_gamma   90.00
#
_symmetry.space_group_name_H-M   'P 1'
#
loop_
_entity.id
_entity.type
_entity.pdbx_description
1 polymer ?
#
loop_
_entity_poly.entity_id
_entity_poly.type
_entity_poly.pdbx_seq_one_letter_code
_entity_poly.pdbx_strand_id
1 'polypeptide(L)'
;MTDSRARGGLGIRDLEIVRKTMIAKRVLPLLNNIESLWCKFYKAKYKAVHPWEGCRRKHKSEQAKAVFSCLKNMRDGLCKKLTNGLETDVWRDPLIDVVTLSHCPTFFDPKELDYFENVGELLLEND
;
A
#
# COMPACT_ATOMS: atom_id res chain seq x y z
N MET A 1 -24.97 13.93 7.98
CA MET A 1 -23.99 14.80 8.66
C MET A 1 -24.14 14.57 10.15
N THR A 2 -23.04 14.51 10.91
CA THR A 2 -23.12 14.46 12.38
C THR A 2 -23.33 15.86 12.93
N ASP A 3 -24.02 15.99 14.06
CA ASP A 3 -24.21 17.30 14.70
C ASP A 3 -22.89 18.02 14.99
N SER A 4 -22.96 19.35 15.04
CA SER A 4 -21.83 20.20 15.42
C SER A 4 -21.33 19.86 16.83
N ARG A 5 -20.02 20.01 17.09
CA ARG A 5 -19.44 19.79 18.43
C ARG A 5 -20.11 20.61 19.53
N ALA A 6 -20.56 21.82 19.20
CA ALA A 6 -21.31 22.68 20.12
C ALA A 6 -22.67 22.08 20.57
N ARG A 7 -23.21 21.11 19.83
CA ARG A 7 -24.43 20.36 20.16
C ARG A 7 -24.13 18.93 20.66
N GLY A 8 -22.88 18.63 21.00
CA GLY A 8 -22.46 17.30 21.45
C GLY A 8 -22.28 16.26 20.33
N GLY A 9 -22.33 16.66 19.06
CA GLY A 9 -22.06 15.76 17.93
C GLY A 9 -20.58 15.65 17.56
N LEU A 10 -20.22 14.68 16.73
CA LEU A 10 -18.81 14.46 16.30
C LEU A 10 -18.22 15.61 15.47
N GLY A 11 -19.06 16.48 14.89
CA GLY A 11 -18.61 17.58 14.02
C GLY A 11 -17.96 17.11 12.72
N ILE A 12 -18.24 15.89 12.26
CA ILE A 12 -17.80 15.37 10.97
C ILE A 12 -18.67 15.97 9.86
N ARG A 13 -18.04 16.79 9.01
CA ARG A 13 -18.68 17.42 7.85
C ARG A 13 -19.01 16.39 6.76
N ASP A 14 -18.09 15.47 6.51
CA ASP A 14 -18.22 14.45 5.45
C ASP A 14 -17.81 13.06 5.97
N LEU A 15 -18.80 12.17 6.03
CA LEU A 15 -18.60 10.78 6.48
C LEU A 15 -17.85 9.93 5.45
N GLU A 16 -17.92 10.28 4.17
CA GLU A 16 -17.23 9.56 3.11
C GLU A 16 -15.72 9.78 3.21
N ILE A 17 -15.29 11.02 3.45
CA ILE A 17 -13.88 11.36 3.70
C ILE A 17 -13.37 10.64 4.95
N VAL A 18 -14.15 10.64 6.03
CA VAL A 18 -13.76 9.94 7.26
C VAL A 18 -13.65 8.42 7.02
N ARG A 19 -14.58 7.84 6.28
CA ARG A 19 -14.49 6.42 5.91
C ARG A 19 -13.22 6.12 5.11
N LYS A 20 -12.92 6.92 4.08
CA LYS A 20 -11.72 6.75 3.25
C LYS A 20 -10.44 6.86 4.08
N THR A 21 -10.34 7.87 4.94
CA THR A 21 -9.16 8.06 5.82
C THR A 21 -9.01 6.94 6.85
N MET A 22 -10.12 6.43 7.42
CA MET A 22 -10.09 5.28 8.32
C MET A 22 -9.62 4.00 7.63
N ILE A 23 -10.05 3.75 6.39
CA ILE A 23 -9.58 2.61 5.60
C ILE A 23 -8.09 2.78 5.31
N ALA A 24 -7.66 3.95 4.81
CA ALA A 24 -6.25 4.23 4.53
C ALA A 24 -5.35 3.97 5.75
N LYS A 25 -5.78 4.42 6.94
CA LYS A 25 -5.06 4.18 8.20
C LYS A 25 -4.92 2.68 8.54
N ARG A 26 -5.90 1.84 8.20
CA ARG A 26 -5.84 0.38 8.41
C ARG A 26 -5.04 -0.36 7.34
N VAL A 27 -4.93 0.23 6.15
CA VAL A 27 -4.19 -0.32 5.01
C VAL A 27 -2.69 -0.04 5.12
N LEU A 28 -2.30 1.12 5.66
CA LEU A 28 -0.89 1.48 5.76
C LEU A 28 -0.02 0.46 6.54
N PRO A 29 -0.48 -0.10 7.68
CA PRO A 29 0.25 -1.19 8.35
C PRO A 29 0.36 -2.47 7.52
N LEU A 30 -0.61 -2.73 6.63
CA LEU A 30 -0.60 -3.89 5.74
C LEU A 30 0.49 -3.75 4.67
N LEU A 31 0.75 -2.52 4.20
CA LEU A 31 1.82 -2.19 3.25
C LEU A 31 3.21 -2.29 3.90
N ASN A 32 3.35 -1.79 5.12
CA ASN A 32 4.62 -1.78 5.84
C ASN A 32 4.95 -3.12 6.53
N ASN A 33 4.26 -4.20 6.17
CA ASN A 33 4.41 -5.52 6.78
C ASN A 33 4.37 -5.53 8.32
N ILE A 34 3.66 -4.58 8.93
CA ILE A 34 3.56 -4.49 10.40
C ILE A 34 2.77 -5.70 10.91
N GLU A 35 3.34 -6.39 11.89
CA GLU A 35 2.77 -7.60 12.50
C GLU A 35 1.56 -7.34 13.42
N SER A 36 0.65 -6.46 13.03
CA SER A 36 -0.62 -6.30 13.76
C SER A 36 -1.51 -7.53 13.56
N LEU A 37 -2.32 -7.88 14.57
CA LEU A 37 -3.30 -8.97 14.49
C LEU A 37 -4.23 -8.83 13.27
N TRP A 38 -4.64 -7.59 12.97
CA TRP A 38 -5.41 -7.27 11.77
C TRP A 38 -4.67 -7.68 10.48
N CYS A 39 -3.39 -7.35 10.36
CA CYS A 39 -2.59 -7.69 9.18
C CYS A 39 -2.41 -9.21 9.06
N LYS A 40 -2.13 -9.91 10.17
CA LYS A 40 -2.03 -11.38 10.19
C LYS A 40 -3.32 -12.04 9.73
N PHE A 41 -4.46 -11.61 10.29
CA PHE A 41 -5.78 -12.12 9.90
C PHE A 41 -6.12 -11.81 8.44
N TYR A 42 -5.85 -10.58 7.98
CA TYR A 42 -6.13 -10.17 6.62
C TYR A 42 -5.31 -10.98 5.60
N LYS A 43 -4.00 -11.11 5.83
CA LYS A 43 -3.10 -11.93 5.00
C LYS A 43 -3.55 -13.39 4.95
N ALA A 44 -3.86 -13.98 6.10
CA ALA A 44 -4.34 -15.36 6.20
C ALA A 44 -5.68 -15.57 5.46
N LYS A 45 -6.64 -14.65 5.62
CA LYS A 45 -7.96 -14.74 5.01
C LYS A 45 -7.93 -14.60 3.49
N TYR A 46 -7.16 -13.64 2.98
CA TYR A 46 -7.18 -13.30 1.55
C TYR A 46 -6.02 -13.91 0.75
N LYS A 47 -5.09 -14.63 1.42
CA LYS A 47 -3.91 -15.28 0.82
C LYS A 47 -3.15 -14.35 -0.14
N ALA A 48 -3.04 -13.07 0.21
CA ALA A 48 -2.34 -12.10 -0.62
C ALA A 48 -0.84 -12.27 -0.41
N VAL A 49 -0.11 -12.54 -1.50
CA VAL A 49 1.37 -12.65 -1.52
C VAL A 49 1.98 -11.25 -1.41
N HIS A 50 1.46 -10.31 -2.20
CA HIS A 50 1.81 -8.89 -2.13
C HIS A 50 0.59 -8.03 -1.76
N PRO A 51 0.73 -6.97 -0.95
CA PRO A 51 -0.37 -6.06 -0.66
C PRO A 51 -1.02 -5.46 -1.92
N TRP A 52 -0.23 -5.23 -2.98
CA TRP A 52 -0.70 -4.70 -4.26
C TRP A 52 -1.35 -5.74 -5.19
N GLU A 53 -1.08 -7.03 -5.01
CA GLU A 53 -1.51 -8.10 -5.94
C GLU A 53 -3.01 -8.41 -5.90
N GLY A 54 -3.78 -7.69 -5.09
CA GLY A 54 -5.21 -7.96 -4.97
C GLY A 54 -5.48 -9.27 -4.22
N CYS A 55 -6.77 -9.62 -4.12
CA CYS A 55 -7.18 -10.91 -3.59
C CYS A 55 -7.44 -11.89 -4.75
N ARG A 56 -6.80 -13.06 -4.71
CA ARG A 56 -6.99 -14.16 -5.68
C ARG A 56 -8.33 -14.89 -5.51
N ARG A 57 -9.15 -14.56 -4.51
CA ARG A 57 -10.46 -15.20 -4.29
C ARG A 57 -11.50 -14.59 -5.23
N LYS A 58 -12.33 -15.46 -5.85
CA LYS A 58 -13.46 -15.06 -6.71
C LYS A 58 -14.46 -14.15 -5.98
N HIS A 59 -14.75 -14.44 -4.71
CA HIS A 59 -15.64 -13.62 -3.87
C HIS A 59 -14.84 -12.75 -2.92
N LYS A 60 -14.97 -11.43 -3.09
CA LYS A 60 -14.32 -10.43 -2.24
C LYS A 60 -15.35 -9.88 -1.26
N SER A 61 -15.01 -9.88 0.03
CA SER A 61 -15.82 -9.19 1.03
C SER A 61 -15.83 -7.69 0.73
N GLU A 62 -16.87 -6.99 1.20
CA GLU A 62 -16.97 -5.55 1.01
C GLU A 62 -15.79 -4.79 1.62
N GLN A 63 -15.29 -5.29 2.75
CA GLN A 63 -14.08 -4.80 3.40
C GLN A 63 -12.85 -4.95 2.50
N ALA A 64 -12.67 -6.10 1.85
CA ALA A 64 -11.55 -6.32 0.95
C ALA A 64 -11.65 -5.42 -0.29
N LYS A 65 -12.84 -5.24 -0.87
CA LYS A 65 -13.04 -4.30 -1.99
C LYS A 65 -12.66 -2.88 -1.60
N ALA A 66 -13.08 -2.43 -0.41
CA ALA A 66 -12.76 -1.09 0.10
C ALA A 66 -11.25 -0.91 0.31
N VAL A 67 -10.57 -1.92 0.85
CA VAL A 67 -9.11 -1.94 0.98
C VAL A 67 -8.42 -1.87 -0.38
N PHE A 68 -8.83 -2.68 -1.36
CA PHE A 68 -8.22 -2.65 -2.70
C PHE A 68 -8.48 -1.35 -3.45
N SER A 69 -9.68 -0.78 -3.33
CA SER A 69 -9.97 0.54 -3.89
C SER A 69 -9.10 1.62 -3.25
N CYS A 70 -8.91 1.57 -1.93
CA CYS A 70 -8.01 2.48 -1.23
C CYS A 70 -6.56 2.32 -1.69
N LEU A 71 -6.05 1.08 -1.80
CA LEU A 71 -4.71 0.80 -2.29
C LEU A 71 -4.47 1.33 -3.70
N LYS A 72 -5.42 1.11 -4.62
CA LYS A 72 -5.35 1.67 -5.98
C LYS A 72 -5.23 3.19 -5.98
N ASN A 73 -6.04 3.87 -5.18
CA ASN A 73 -6.02 5.33 -5.10
C ASN A 73 -4.77 5.89 -4.40
N MET A 74 -4.17 5.12 -3.48
CA MET A 74 -2.96 5.51 -2.78
C MET A 74 -1.69 5.18 -3.57
N ARG A 75 -1.77 4.34 -4.61
CA ARG A 75 -0.61 3.86 -5.36
C ARG A 75 0.23 5.00 -5.93
N ASP A 76 -0.41 6.03 -6.48
CA ASP A 76 0.27 7.13 -7.16
C ASP A 76 0.86 8.17 -6.19
N GLY A 77 0.52 8.10 -4.89
CA GLY A 77 0.98 9.04 -3.87
C GLY A 77 1.80 8.42 -2.76
N LEU A 78 2.08 7.12 -2.83
CA LEU A 78 2.86 6.39 -1.82
C LEU A 78 4.22 6.02 -2.39
N CYS A 79 5.24 6.21 -1.56
CA CYS A 79 6.60 5.78 -1.83
C CYS A 79 7.05 4.87 -0.68
N LYS A 80 7.69 3.75 -1.00
CA LYS A 80 8.29 2.87 0.00
C LYS A 80 9.67 3.40 0.35
N LYS A 81 9.92 3.61 1.64
CA LYS A 81 11.27 3.90 2.11
C LYS A 81 12.10 2.62 2.04
N LEU A 82 13.21 2.66 1.30
CA LEU A 82 14.18 1.57 1.30
C LEU A 82 14.84 1.47 2.69
N THR A 83 14.78 0.30 3.30
CA THR A 83 15.48 0.00 4.55
C THR A 83 16.51 -1.09 4.32
N ASN A 84 16.06 -2.27 3.90
CA ASN A 84 16.89 -3.40 3.54
C ASN A 84 16.50 -3.89 2.14
N GLY A 85 17.48 -4.09 1.27
CA GLY A 85 17.24 -4.43 -0.13
C GLY A 85 16.54 -5.78 -0.34
N LEU A 86 16.60 -6.67 0.65
CA LEU A 86 16.02 -8.03 0.60
C LEU A 86 14.49 -8.07 0.68
N GLU A 87 13.87 -7.10 1.36
CA GLU A 87 12.41 -7.05 1.57
C GLU A 87 11.69 -6.13 0.57
N THR A 88 12.43 -5.57 -0.38
CA THR A 88 11.93 -4.60 -1.34
C THR A 88 11.99 -5.22 -2.73
N ASP A 89 10.81 -5.44 -3.31
CA ASP A 89 10.66 -5.98 -4.65
C ASP A 89 10.78 -4.82 -5.65
N VAL A 90 11.85 -4.83 -6.44
CA VAL A 90 12.21 -3.75 -7.39
C VAL A 90 11.07 -3.44 -8.36
N TRP A 91 10.34 -4.47 -8.75
CA TRP A 91 9.33 -4.40 -9.81
C TRP A 91 7.96 -4.03 -9.25
N ARG A 92 7.67 -4.40 -8.01
CA ARG A 92 6.31 -4.31 -7.43
C ARG A 92 6.13 -3.18 -6.44
N ASP A 93 7.20 -2.75 -5.78
CA ASP A 93 7.11 -1.66 -4.81
C ASP A 93 7.27 -0.29 -5.48
N PRO A 94 6.51 0.74 -5.03
CA PRO A 94 6.74 2.10 -5.49
C PRO A 94 8.05 2.63 -4.89
N LEU A 95 9.08 2.72 -5.73
CA LEU A 95 10.40 3.19 -5.35
C LEU A 95 10.54 4.70 -5.58
N ILE A 96 11.43 5.31 -4.79
CA ILE A 96 11.92 6.66 -5.05
C ILE A 96 13.19 6.46 -5.86
N ASP A 97 13.09 6.61 -7.18
CA ASP A 97 14.27 6.87 -7.99
C ASP A 97 14.68 8.34 -7.78
N VAL A 98 15.95 8.64 -7.92
CA VAL A 98 16.63 9.82 -7.36
C VAL A 98 15.99 11.17 -7.76
N VAL A 99 16.14 12.15 -6.86
CA VAL A 99 15.69 13.56 -6.92
C VAL A 99 15.66 14.17 -8.34
N THR A 100 14.52 14.08 -9.03
CA THR A 100 14.17 15.00 -10.11
C THR A 100 12.67 15.31 -10.07
N LEU A 101 12.30 16.43 -9.43
CA LEU A 101 11.10 17.30 -9.64
C LEU A 101 9.71 16.68 -9.90
N SER A 102 9.55 15.37 -9.89
CA SER A 102 8.31 14.67 -10.20
C SER A 102 7.88 13.93 -8.94
N HIS A 103 6.71 14.30 -8.43
CA HIS A 103 6.13 13.76 -7.20
C HIS A 103 5.50 12.36 -7.38
N CYS A 104 5.87 11.65 -8.45
CA CYS A 104 5.20 10.43 -8.88
C CYS A 104 6.12 9.23 -8.64
N PRO A 105 5.67 8.19 -7.92
CA PRO A 105 6.43 6.95 -7.75
C PRO A 105 6.69 6.31 -9.13
N THR A 106 7.93 5.93 -9.38
CA THR A 106 8.34 5.30 -10.64
C THR A 106 8.30 3.78 -10.47
N PHE A 107 7.68 3.08 -11.42
CA PHE A 107 7.69 1.62 -11.50
C PHE A 107 8.60 1.22 -12.66
N PHE A 108 9.48 0.22 -12.44
CA PHE A 108 10.29 -0.33 -13.51
C PHE A 108 9.44 -1.25 -14.40
N ASP A 109 9.51 -1.08 -15.72
CA ASP A 109 8.81 -1.93 -16.69
C ASP A 109 9.73 -3.12 -17.04
N PRO A 110 9.29 -4.38 -16.87
CA PRO A 110 10.17 -5.56 -16.88
C PRO A 110 10.59 -6.02 -18.28
N LYS A 111 10.64 -5.12 -19.27
CA LYS A 111 10.74 -5.53 -20.68
C LYS A 111 12.15 -5.91 -21.15
N GLU A 112 13.22 -5.64 -20.42
CA GLU A 112 14.57 -5.77 -21.01
C GLU A 112 15.77 -5.94 -20.05
N LEU A 113 15.57 -6.21 -18.75
CA LEU A 113 16.68 -6.35 -17.81
C LEU A 113 16.64 -7.68 -17.05
N ASP A 114 17.82 -8.18 -16.68
CA ASP A 114 18.02 -9.37 -15.86
C ASP A 114 17.06 -9.37 -14.66
N TYR A 115 16.47 -10.54 -14.39
CA TYR A 115 15.48 -10.70 -13.34
C TYR A 115 16.16 -10.70 -11.96
N PHE A 116 16.26 -9.53 -11.33
CA PHE A 116 16.59 -9.43 -9.91
C PHE A 116 15.32 -9.60 -9.08
N GLU A 117 15.34 -10.48 -8.07
CA GLU A 117 14.17 -10.71 -7.20
C GLU A 117 13.98 -9.56 -6.21
N ASN A 118 15.06 -8.88 -5.85
CA ASN A 118 15.09 -7.90 -4.77
C ASN A 118 16.25 -6.90 -4.94
N VAL A 119 16.08 -5.69 -4.36
CA VAL A 119 17.07 -4.61 -4.48
C VAL A 119 18.43 -5.01 -3.90
N GLY A 120 18.46 -5.96 -2.96
CA GLY A 120 19.70 -6.47 -2.37
C GLY A 120 20.62 -7.16 -3.39
N GLU A 121 20.07 -7.92 -4.32
CA GLU A 121 20.84 -8.56 -5.40
C GLU A 121 21.41 -7.50 -6.35
N LEU A 122 20.60 -6.49 -6.68
CA LEU A 122 20.96 -5.38 -7.56
C LEU A 122 22.12 -4.54 -6.99
N LEU A 123 22.16 -4.35 -5.67
CA LEU A 123 23.25 -3.63 -5.00
C LEU A 123 24.56 -4.43 -4.98
N LEU A 124 24.50 -5.77 -4.97
CA LEU A 124 25.68 -6.64 -4.92
C LEU A 124 26.36 -6.82 -6.29
N GLU A 125 25.65 -6.57 -7.40
CA GLU A 125 26.20 -6.69 -8.75
C GLU A 125 26.96 -5.43 -9.22
N ASN A 126 26.84 -4.32 -8.49
CA ASN A 126 27.48 -3.05 -8.83
C ASN A 126 28.78 -2.74 -8.04
N ASP A 127 29.28 -3.70 -7.24
CA ASP A 127 30.57 -3.65 -6.54
C ASP A 127 31.64 -4.50 -7.26
#